data_AF-A0A8S2R8P4-F1
#
_entry.id   AF-A0A8S2R8P4-F1
#
_cell.length_a   1.000
_cell.length_b   1.000
_cell.length_c   1.000
_cell.angle_alpha   90.00
_cell.angle_beta   90.00
_cell.angle_gamma   90.00
#
_symmetry.space_group_name_H-M   'P 1'
#
loop_
_entity.id
_entity.type
_entity.pdbx_description
1 polymer ?
#
loop_
_entity_poly.entity_id
_entity_poly.type
_entity_poly.pdbx_seq_one_letter_code
_entity_poly.pdbx_strand_id
1 'polypeptide(L)'
;MEVVLLLYLLVLMPHTSQQSGTTTITASTTRSGITTSRQPTTASTSTARAPTSRSSTTTTTKVTSTTRSIPTTTKSTTTASTPSSAPMTITTTTTTTDSTTTTSTTSQAYTPVATTVTYADCTINGSNLVTFDDVSNCTECLIPNGYMNLKWTNVGVVDPSKESSNYLTSGYETALTSRSYTTFNDDGSPMTISASDSNQPFTLGSFIAASAWYDNNILTITSSRSGMAMYTATYSLLVNTAMVIQLNWSNLDSVTFSTLNWQFAMDNLCLGISNISGYVSPDSSTVPQTNVNDTIYWASGPQTDLDPLNLTGWSVCYQDTYDVDLYLTLNTALLQCYKNKLMMSCRPISSSLLTLAAMGLRSDVLYDCGTNESCTHVAHGVGWYFSSSFSWGFVDGTDSVYRGQCDTTSYNSDLRLCWHTGNWGVGGYRCGATTGLNINNGWERLIWHAD
;
A
#
# COMPACT_ATOMS: atom_id res chain seq x y z
N MET A 1 12.78 70.42 2.97
CA MET A 1 11.65 70.99 2.20
C MET A 1 10.62 69.89 2.06
N GLU A 2 9.46 70.11 2.69
CA GLU A 2 8.11 69.49 2.54
C GLU A 2 8.03 67.96 2.38
N VAL A 3 7.51 67.14 3.30
CA VAL A 3 6.26 67.14 4.09
C VAL A 3 4.99 67.26 3.24
N VAL A 4 4.34 66.13 2.96
CA VAL A 4 2.86 66.08 2.83
C VAL A 4 2.33 64.87 3.60
N LEU A 5 1.47 65.23 4.53
CA LEU A 5 0.68 64.45 5.48
C LEU A 5 -0.68 64.12 4.81
N LEU A 6 -1.24 62.94 5.04
CA LEU A 6 -2.70 62.75 4.91
C LEU A 6 -3.23 61.93 6.09
N LEU A 7 -4.28 62.49 6.69
CA LEU A 7 -4.90 62.15 7.96
C LEU A 7 -6.42 62.03 7.74
N TYR A 8 -7.09 61.26 8.61
CA TYR A 8 -8.56 61.09 8.80
C TYR A 8 -9.30 60.18 7.79
N LEU A 9 -10.23 59.29 8.18
CA LEU A 9 -11.31 59.43 9.17
C LEU A 9 -11.66 58.14 9.93
N LEU A 10 -12.03 58.31 11.22
CA LEU A 10 -12.85 57.43 12.05
C LEU A 10 -14.28 57.28 11.50
N VAL A 11 -14.89 56.09 11.61
CA VAL A 11 -16.35 55.93 11.75
C VAL A 11 -16.66 54.91 12.85
N LEU A 12 -17.66 55.27 13.64
CA LEU A 12 -18.15 54.72 14.90
C LEU A 12 -18.87 53.36 14.77
N MET A 13 -18.84 52.60 15.87
CA MET A 13 -19.70 51.42 16.16
C MET A 13 -21.20 51.79 16.18
N PRO A 14 -22.10 50.79 16.16
CA PRO A 14 -22.69 50.43 17.46
C PRO A 14 -22.88 48.93 17.74
N HIS A 15 -22.75 48.66 19.04
CA HIS A 15 -23.30 47.58 19.84
C HIS A 15 -24.70 47.08 19.41
N THR A 16 -24.90 45.76 19.39
CA THR A 16 -26.21 45.14 19.66
C THR A 16 -26.07 43.89 20.51
N SER A 17 -27.16 43.61 21.21
CA SER A 17 -27.32 42.99 22.52
C SER A 17 -27.29 41.47 22.58
N GLN A 18 -26.84 40.96 23.73
CA GLN A 18 -27.16 39.63 24.24
C GLN A 18 -28.67 39.43 24.42
N GLN A 19 -29.18 38.27 24.03
CA GLN A 19 -30.37 37.69 24.66
C GLN A 19 -30.10 36.21 25.01
N SER A 20 -30.24 35.93 26.29
CA SER A 20 -30.30 34.61 26.90
C SER A 20 -31.68 34.00 26.62
N GLY A 21 -31.71 32.80 26.05
CA GLY A 21 -32.92 32.02 25.78
C GLY A 21 -32.90 30.71 26.55
N THR A 22 -33.67 30.66 27.63
CA THR A 22 -33.94 29.51 28.49
C THR A 22 -34.69 28.43 27.70
N THR A 23 -34.16 27.20 27.66
CA THR A 23 -34.83 26.06 27.01
C THR A 23 -35.61 25.24 28.05
N THR A 24 -36.93 25.23 27.91
CA THR A 24 -37.87 24.43 28.71
C THR A 24 -37.97 23.01 28.13
N ILE A 25 -37.68 22.02 28.96
CA ILE A 25 -37.88 20.59 28.68
C ILE A 25 -39.37 20.29 28.81
N THR A 26 -39.99 19.73 27.77
CA THR A 26 -41.31 19.09 27.87
C THR A 26 -41.21 17.67 27.35
N ALA A 27 -41.31 16.70 28.26
CA ALA A 27 -41.47 15.29 27.95
C ALA A 27 -42.92 15.02 27.54
N SER A 28 -43.12 14.29 26.44
CA SER A 28 -44.41 13.79 26.00
C SER A 28 -44.31 12.29 25.76
N THR A 29 -44.87 11.54 26.70
CA THR A 29 -45.11 10.11 26.67
C THR A 29 -46.30 9.81 25.75
N THR A 30 -46.16 8.90 24.80
CA THR A 30 -47.32 8.24 24.17
C THR A 30 -47.09 6.75 24.04
N ARG A 31 -48.05 6.01 24.58
CA ARG A 31 -48.12 4.55 24.72
C ARG A 31 -49.22 4.04 23.78
N SER A 32 -48.99 2.84 23.26
CA SER A 32 -49.95 1.80 22.87
C SER A 32 -50.66 1.89 21.51
N GLY A 33 -50.70 0.75 20.83
CA GLY A 33 -51.55 0.49 19.67
C GLY A 33 -51.21 -0.79 18.94
N ILE A 34 -51.49 -1.95 19.55
CA ILE A 34 -51.52 -3.27 18.91
C ILE A 34 -52.67 -3.29 17.89
N THR A 35 -52.40 -3.73 16.65
CA THR A 35 -53.45 -4.33 15.80
C THR A 35 -52.88 -5.39 14.87
N THR A 36 -53.36 -6.62 15.05
CA THR A 36 -53.23 -7.79 14.18
C THR A 36 -54.10 -7.66 12.93
N SER A 37 -53.65 -8.16 11.76
CA SER A 37 -54.55 -8.78 10.77
C SER A 37 -53.83 -9.45 9.60
N ARG A 38 -53.99 -10.77 9.54
CA ARG A 38 -54.24 -11.66 8.37
C ARG A 38 -53.53 -11.47 7.02
N GLN A 39 -52.84 -12.55 6.67
CA GLN A 39 -52.64 -13.13 5.33
C GLN A 39 -53.99 -13.38 4.60
N PRO A 40 -54.01 -13.38 3.25
CA PRO A 40 -54.08 -14.69 2.59
C PRO A 40 -53.24 -14.85 1.30
N THR A 41 -52.94 -16.13 1.08
CA THR A 41 -52.46 -16.87 -0.09
C THR A 41 -52.97 -16.44 -1.47
N THR A 42 -52.11 -16.57 -2.50
CA THR A 42 -52.41 -17.33 -3.73
C THR A 42 -51.12 -17.74 -4.45
N ALA A 43 -51.08 -19.01 -4.84
CA ALA A 43 -50.11 -19.62 -5.75
C ALA A 43 -50.66 -19.65 -7.19
N SER A 44 -49.81 -19.63 -8.22
CA SER A 44 -49.90 -20.51 -9.40
C SER A 44 -48.82 -20.20 -10.45
N THR A 45 -47.94 -21.18 -10.67
CA THR A 45 -47.49 -21.77 -11.95
C THR A 45 -47.69 -21.00 -13.27
N SER A 46 -46.64 -20.94 -14.13
CA SER A 46 -46.48 -21.86 -15.28
C SER A 46 -45.38 -21.45 -16.29
N THR A 47 -44.53 -22.43 -16.64
CA THR A 47 -44.02 -22.80 -17.99
C THR A 47 -43.23 -21.84 -18.90
N ALA A 48 -41.95 -22.19 -19.06
CA ALA A 48 -41.24 -22.57 -20.31
C ALA A 48 -41.40 -21.74 -21.61
N ARG A 49 -40.26 -21.22 -22.13
CA ARG A 49 -39.73 -21.58 -23.48
C ARG A 49 -38.35 -20.95 -23.74
N ALA A 50 -37.41 -21.77 -24.21
CA ALA A 50 -36.28 -21.33 -25.04
C ALA A 50 -36.79 -20.88 -26.43
N PRO A 51 -36.02 -20.09 -27.20
CA PRO A 51 -35.18 -20.75 -28.20
C PRO A 51 -33.87 -20.03 -28.63
N THR A 52 -32.95 -20.86 -29.12
CA THR A 52 -32.06 -20.68 -30.29
C THR A 52 -31.00 -19.57 -30.35
N SER A 53 -29.75 -20.01 -30.18
CA SER A 53 -28.63 -19.88 -31.12
C SER A 53 -28.63 -18.75 -32.15
N ARG A 54 -27.62 -17.87 -32.06
CA ARG A 54 -27.07 -17.20 -33.24
C ARG A 54 -25.54 -17.13 -33.16
N SER A 55 -24.94 -17.90 -34.05
CA SER A 55 -23.53 -17.88 -34.44
C SER A 55 -23.15 -16.50 -34.99
N SER A 56 -22.10 -15.88 -34.44
CA SER A 56 -21.42 -14.74 -35.06
C SER A 56 -20.02 -15.15 -35.49
N THR A 57 -19.86 -15.14 -36.81
CA THR A 57 -18.69 -15.51 -37.60
C THR A 57 -17.48 -14.63 -37.29
N THR A 58 -16.34 -15.30 -37.13
CA THR A 58 -14.98 -14.74 -37.05
C THR A 58 -14.60 -14.07 -38.38
N THR A 59 -14.25 -12.78 -38.35
CA THR A 59 -13.57 -12.11 -39.47
C THR A 59 -12.11 -11.89 -39.10
N THR A 60 -11.24 -12.73 -39.66
CA THR A 60 -9.78 -12.62 -39.55
C THR A 60 -9.28 -11.62 -40.60
N THR A 61 -8.90 -10.41 -40.18
CA THR A 61 -8.20 -9.47 -41.07
C THR A 61 -6.70 -9.67 -40.91
N LYS A 62 -6.11 -10.30 -41.92
CA LYS A 62 -4.68 -10.55 -42.11
C LYS A 62 -4.01 -9.24 -42.52
N VAL A 63 -3.25 -8.61 -41.61
CA VAL A 63 -2.39 -7.47 -41.94
C VAL A 63 -1.01 -7.99 -42.33
N THR A 64 -0.68 -7.85 -43.61
CA THR A 64 0.62 -8.18 -44.19
C THR A 64 1.59 -7.04 -43.89
N SER A 65 2.56 -7.25 -42.99
CA SER A 65 3.64 -6.29 -42.75
C SER A 65 4.76 -6.49 -43.77
N THR A 66 4.93 -5.52 -44.66
CA THR A 66 6.03 -5.48 -45.64
C THR A 66 7.30 -5.00 -44.96
N THR A 67 8.31 -5.86 -44.94
CA THR A 67 9.70 -5.58 -44.55
C THR A 67 10.34 -4.58 -45.52
N ARG A 68 10.90 -3.49 -45.00
CA ARG A 68 11.82 -2.60 -45.74
C ARG A 68 13.09 -2.38 -44.94
N SER A 69 14.11 -3.15 -45.29
CA SER A 69 15.52 -2.97 -44.95
C SER A 69 16.16 -1.89 -45.84
N ILE A 70 17.07 -1.06 -45.30
CA ILE A 70 18.11 -0.21 -45.94
C ILE A 70 18.81 0.63 -44.82
N PRO A 71 20.10 1.03 -44.88
CA PRO A 71 21.23 0.23 -44.42
C PRO A 71 22.08 0.96 -43.35
N THR A 72 23.02 0.20 -42.80
CA THR A 72 24.14 0.61 -41.95
C THR A 72 24.99 1.75 -42.51
N THR A 73 25.31 2.74 -41.67
CA THR A 73 26.50 3.59 -41.84
C THR A 73 27.30 3.68 -40.53
N THR A 74 28.53 3.22 -40.63
CA THR A 74 29.61 3.25 -39.65
C THR A 74 30.20 4.66 -39.54
N LYS A 75 30.44 5.15 -38.31
CA LYS A 75 31.40 6.23 -38.01
C LYS A 75 31.89 6.03 -36.56
N SER A 76 33.08 5.46 -36.40
CA SER A 76 34.39 6.12 -36.26
C SER A 76 34.58 6.81 -34.91
N THR A 77 35.42 6.15 -34.12
CA THR A 77 36.15 6.57 -32.92
C THR A 77 36.82 7.94 -33.04
N THR A 78 36.70 8.74 -31.98
CA THR A 78 37.76 9.67 -31.52
C THR A 78 37.72 9.77 -30.00
N THR A 79 38.83 9.35 -29.40
CA THR A 79 39.25 9.54 -28.01
C THR A 79 39.44 11.03 -27.72
N ALA A 80 38.87 11.52 -26.62
CA ALA A 80 39.23 12.84 -26.06
C ALA A 80 39.33 12.74 -24.54
N SER A 81 40.45 13.27 -24.07
CA SER A 81 41.03 13.26 -22.73
C SER A 81 40.21 13.98 -21.66
N THR A 82 40.22 13.40 -20.46
CA THR A 82 39.84 13.98 -19.17
C THR A 82 40.72 15.17 -18.77
N PRO A 83 40.15 16.25 -18.21
CA PRO A 83 40.84 17.10 -17.26
C PRO A 83 40.28 16.93 -15.84
N SER A 84 41.21 16.66 -14.93
CA SER A 84 41.08 16.75 -13.47
C SER A 84 40.77 18.19 -13.03
N SER A 85 39.73 18.39 -12.24
CA SER A 85 39.51 19.63 -11.49
C SER A 85 39.27 19.33 -10.00
N ALA A 86 40.13 19.91 -9.17
CA ALA A 86 40.10 19.90 -7.71
C ALA A 86 38.91 20.73 -7.16
N PRO A 87 38.44 20.45 -5.93
CA PRO A 87 37.29 21.15 -5.37
C PRO A 87 37.63 22.59 -4.95
N MET A 88 36.79 23.53 -5.36
CA MET A 88 36.85 24.95 -5.01
C MET A 88 36.02 25.18 -3.74
N THR A 89 36.68 25.52 -2.64
CA THR A 89 36.04 25.85 -1.36
C THR A 89 35.47 27.27 -1.43
N ILE A 90 34.15 27.40 -1.35
CA ILE A 90 33.46 28.69 -1.22
C ILE A 90 33.24 28.96 0.28
N THR A 91 33.93 29.96 0.82
CA THR A 91 33.68 30.49 2.17
C THR A 91 32.68 31.63 2.07
N THR A 92 31.46 31.42 2.58
CA THR A 92 30.46 32.49 2.70
C THR A 92 30.47 33.04 4.12
N THR A 93 30.88 34.30 4.27
CA THR A 93 30.80 35.05 5.53
C THR A 93 29.41 35.67 5.65
N THR A 94 28.65 35.33 6.69
CA THR A 94 27.35 35.96 6.98
C THR A 94 27.49 36.87 8.19
N THR A 95 27.24 38.16 7.99
CA THR A 95 27.15 39.19 9.04
C THR A 95 25.72 39.23 9.56
N THR A 96 25.51 39.01 10.85
CA THR A 96 24.21 39.17 11.53
C THR A 96 24.07 40.58 12.11
N THR A 97 23.00 41.27 11.73
CA THR A 97 22.44 42.42 12.45
C THR A 97 21.10 42.02 13.06
N ASP A 98 20.98 42.31 14.35
CA ASP A 98 19.91 41.92 15.25
C ASP A 98 18.76 42.95 15.22
N SER A 99 17.51 42.51 15.13
CA SER A 99 16.37 43.24 15.71
C SER A 99 15.15 42.33 15.87
N THR A 100 14.64 42.36 17.10
CA THR A 100 13.57 41.60 17.75
C THR A 100 12.18 41.77 17.15
N THR A 101 11.42 40.67 17.01
CA THR A 101 10.02 40.53 17.47
C THR A 101 9.69 39.02 17.57
N THR A 102 9.58 38.48 18.79
CA THR A 102 9.40 37.06 19.04
C THR A 102 7.92 36.68 19.07
N THR A 103 7.42 36.11 17.98
CA THR A 103 6.24 35.23 17.99
C THR A 103 6.79 33.81 17.98
N SER A 104 6.62 33.04 19.05
CA SER A 104 7.16 31.68 19.15
C SER A 104 6.31 30.69 18.35
N THR A 105 6.57 30.59 17.05
CA THR A 105 6.27 29.40 16.24
C THR A 105 7.45 28.44 16.36
N THR A 106 7.23 27.29 16.99
CA THR A 106 8.24 26.22 17.13
C THR A 106 8.40 25.53 15.78
N SER A 107 9.23 26.05 14.88
CA SER A 107 9.65 25.31 13.68
C SER A 107 10.75 24.32 14.07
N GLN A 108 10.37 23.08 14.39
CA GLN A 108 11.36 22.00 14.42
C GLN A 108 11.75 21.67 12.98
N ALA A 109 12.91 22.18 12.54
CA ALA A 109 13.53 21.75 11.31
C ALA A 109 14.04 20.31 11.50
N TYR A 110 13.26 19.33 11.05
CA TYR A 110 13.75 17.96 10.91
C TYR A 110 14.70 17.91 9.71
N THR A 111 15.98 17.65 9.96
CA THR A 111 16.93 17.27 8.91
C THR A 111 16.68 15.82 8.52
N PRO A 112 16.38 15.51 7.25
CA PRO A 112 16.21 14.11 6.84
C PRO A 112 17.58 13.42 6.90
N VAL A 113 17.68 12.43 7.80
CA VAL A 113 18.76 11.44 7.75
C VAL A 113 18.40 10.47 6.64
N ALA A 114 19.20 10.44 5.57
CA ALA A 114 19.15 9.38 4.56
C ALA A 114 19.57 8.08 5.23
N THR A 115 18.58 7.41 5.81
CA THR A 115 18.72 6.09 6.40
C THR A 115 18.35 5.11 5.29
N THR A 116 19.15 4.06 5.09
CA THR A 116 18.72 2.90 4.30
C THR A 116 17.58 2.23 5.07
N VAL A 117 16.35 2.59 4.74
CA VAL A 117 15.12 2.13 5.42
C VAL A 117 14.43 1.12 4.52
N THR A 118 14.46 -0.13 4.97
CA THR A 118 13.42 -1.15 4.76
C THR A 118 12.06 -0.53 5.02
N TYR A 119 11.09 -0.73 4.11
CA TYR A 119 9.70 -0.24 4.10
C TYR A 119 9.18 0.43 5.39
N ALA A 120 8.54 1.59 5.26
CA ALA A 120 7.81 2.20 6.37
C ALA A 120 6.64 1.30 6.80
N ASP A 121 6.79 0.60 7.92
CA ASP A 121 5.66 -0.11 8.52
C ASP A 121 4.55 0.89 8.91
N CYS A 122 3.31 0.64 8.48
CA CYS A 122 2.16 1.48 8.78
C CYS A 122 1.63 1.19 10.20
N THR A 123 2.41 1.54 11.22
CA THR A 123 2.20 1.12 12.62
C THR A 123 1.62 2.21 13.53
N ILE A 124 0.90 3.19 12.96
CA ILE A 124 0.21 4.22 13.76
C ILE A 124 -1.13 3.70 14.31
N ASN A 125 -1.60 4.27 15.43
CA ASN A 125 -2.90 3.90 15.99
C ASN A 125 -4.04 4.23 15.01
N GLY A 126 -4.92 3.27 14.76
CA GLY A 126 -5.98 3.40 13.76
C GLY A 126 -5.45 3.48 12.33
N SER A 127 -4.29 2.85 12.07
CA SER A 127 -3.63 2.84 10.76
C SER A 127 -4.49 2.22 9.67
N ASN A 128 -4.47 2.88 8.52
CA ASN A 128 -5.01 2.42 7.26
C ASN A 128 -3.88 2.60 6.25
N LEU A 129 -3.47 1.50 5.63
CA LEU A 129 -2.56 1.54 4.49
C LEU A 129 -3.40 1.79 3.24
N VAL A 130 -3.14 2.92 2.57
CA VAL A 130 -3.83 3.32 1.35
C VAL A 130 -2.88 3.11 0.18
N THR A 131 -3.17 2.09 -0.63
CA THR A 131 -2.40 1.78 -1.84
C THR A 131 -3.05 2.32 -3.11
N PHE A 132 -4.30 2.82 -3.02
CA PHE A 132 -5.10 3.33 -4.14
C PHE A 132 -5.43 2.29 -5.23
N ASP A 133 -5.07 1.02 -5.01
CA ASP A 133 -5.32 -0.07 -5.97
C ASP A 133 -6.80 -0.43 -6.12
N ASP A 134 -7.64 0.00 -5.19
CA ASP A 134 -9.09 -0.12 -5.26
C ASP A 134 -9.72 0.87 -6.25
N VAL A 135 -8.95 1.81 -6.78
CA VAL A 135 -9.38 2.72 -7.85
C VAL A 135 -9.16 2.07 -9.22
N SER A 136 -9.94 1.05 -9.56
CA SER A 136 -9.66 0.18 -10.72
C SER A 136 -10.36 0.59 -12.03
N ASN A 137 -11.09 1.70 -12.07
CA ASN A 137 -12.00 2.04 -13.16
C ASN A 137 -11.49 3.16 -14.10
N CYS A 138 -10.28 3.66 -13.89
CA CYS A 138 -9.67 4.70 -14.72
C CYS A 138 -8.21 4.37 -15.04
N THR A 139 -7.69 4.88 -16.14
CA THR A 139 -6.25 4.84 -16.41
C THR A 139 -5.55 5.92 -15.60
N GLU A 140 -6.09 7.14 -15.65
CA GLU A 140 -5.69 8.29 -14.85
C GLU A 140 -6.97 9.04 -14.47
N CYS A 141 -7.14 9.39 -13.19
CA CYS A 141 -8.28 10.18 -12.72
C CYS A 141 -8.03 10.83 -11.37
N LEU A 142 -8.90 11.76 -10.95
CA LEU A 142 -8.86 12.35 -9.62
C LEU A 142 -9.50 11.43 -8.57
N ILE A 143 -8.89 11.36 -7.39
CA ILE A 143 -9.48 10.71 -6.22
C ILE A 143 -10.73 11.50 -5.81
N PRO A 144 -11.91 10.86 -5.71
CA PRO A 144 -13.13 11.55 -5.31
C PRO A 144 -13.11 11.92 -3.82
N ASN A 145 -13.69 13.08 -3.50
CA ASN A 145 -14.02 13.43 -2.12
C ASN A 145 -14.88 12.35 -1.48
N GLY A 146 -14.59 12.06 -0.21
CA GLY A 146 -15.22 10.98 0.55
C GLY A 146 -14.41 9.70 0.55
N TYR A 147 -13.46 9.49 -0.37
CA TYR A 147 -12.53 8.35 -0.31
C TYR A 147 -11.81 8.32 1.05
N MET A 148 -11.79 7.17 1.72
CA MET A 148 -11.31 7.00 3.10
C MET A 148 -11.90 7.97 4.13
N ASN A 149 -13.13 8.47 3.96
CA ASN A 149 -13.73 9.53 4.76
C ASN A 149 -12.92 10.85 4.77
N LEU A 150 -12.17 11.13 3.71
CA LEU A 150 -11.35 12.33 3.58
C LEU A 150 -11.77 13.16 2.37
N LYS A 151 -11.38 14.42 2.38
CA LYS A 151 -11.46 15.32 1.23
C LYS A 151 -10.12 15.32 0.52
N TRP A 152 -10.17 15.15 -0.80
CA TRP A 152 -9.02 15.06 -1.69
C TRP A 152 -9.14 16.17 -2.71
N THR A 153 -8.19 17.10 -2.70
CA THR A 153 -8.14 18.23 -3.63
C THR A 153 -6.90 18.10 -4.48
N ASN A 154 -7.07 18.05 -5.79
CA ASN A 154 -5.98 17.96 -6.77
C ASN A 154 -5.09 16.71 -6.61
N VAL A 155 -5.69 15.61 -6.13
CA VAL A 155 -5.00 14.32 -5.96
C VAL A 155 -5.41 13.42 -7.11
N GLY A 156 -4.50 13.24 -8.06
CA GLY A 156 -4.63 12.27 -9.15
C GLY A 156 -4.21 10.88 -8.72
N VAL A 157 -4.68 9.88 -9.44
CA VAL A 157 -4.24 8.49 -9.39
C VAL A 157 -4.05 7.98 -10.81
N VAL A 158 -3.00 7.20 -11.04
CA VAL A 158 -2.66 6.65 -12.36
C VAL A 158 -2.19 5.22 -12.25
N ASP A 159 -2.55 4.41 -13.25
CA ASP A 159 -1.95 3.10 -13.52
C ASP A 159 -0.86 3.25 -14.59
N PRO A 160 0.43 3.30 -14.19
CA PRO A 160 1.53 3.55 -15.14
C PRO A 160 1.61 2.50 -16.24
N SER A 161 1.11 1.28 -15.97
CA SER A 161 1.14 0.15 -16.92
C SER A 161 0.11 0.28 -18.05
N LYS A 162 -0.94 1.08 -17.83
CA LYS A 162 -1.99 1.36 -18.81
C LYS A 162 -1.80 2.69 -19.54
N GLU A 163 -0.79 3.47 -19.16
CA GLU A 163 -0.43 4.75 -19.77
C GLU A 163 0.61 4.63 -20.89
N SER A 164 1.06 5.77 -21.40
CA SER A 164 2.18 5.83 -22.35
C SER A 164 3.48 5.27 -21.76
N SER A 165 4.39 4.78 -22.61
CA SER A 165 5.68 4.20 -22.19
C SER A 165 6.56 5.11 -21.32
N ASN A 166 6.31 6.43 -21.34
CA ASN A 166 7.05 7.38 -20.52
C ASN A 166 6.73 7.22 -19.03
N TYR A 167 5.53 6.74 -18.66
CA TYR A 167 5.13 6.54 -17.26
C TYR A 167 5.84 5.33 -16.63
N LEU A 168 6.11 4.28 -17.41
CA LEU A 168 6.87 3.10 -16.97
C LEU A 168 8.34 3.40 -16.64
N THR A 169 8.85 4.54 -17.08
CA THR A 169 10.24 4.99 -16.80
C THR A 169 10.28 6.25 -15.94
N SER A 170 9.14 6.65 -15.36
CA SER A 170 9.01 7.88 -14.59
C SER A 170 8.95 7.59 -13.09
N GLY A 171 8.81 8.66 -12.31
CA GLY A 171 8.55 8.54 -10.88
C GLY A 171 7.23 7.86 -10.53
N TYR A 172 6.28 7.79 -11.46
CA TYR A 172 5.01 7.08 -11.23
C TYR A 172 5.25 5.59 -10.99
N GLU A 173 6.03 4.95 -11.86
CA GLU A 173 6.47 3.57 -11.66
C GLU A 173 7.43 3.43 -10.49
N THR A 174 8.34 4.41 -10.31
CA THR A 174 9.34 4.34 -9.23
C THR A 174 8.71 4.40 -7.84
N ALA A 175 7.67 5.21 -7.64
CA ALA A 175 6.95 5.28 -6.37
C ALA A 175 6.00 4.09 -6.17
N LEU A 176 5.55 3.44 -7.25
CA LEU A 176 4.65 2.29 -7.21
C LEU A 176 5.36 1.08 -6.59
N THR A 177 4.93 0.74 -5.39
CA THR A 177 5.43 -0.39 -4.59
C THR A 177 4.31 -1.34 -4.16
N SER A 178 3.06 -0.94 -4.37
CA SER A 178 1.86 -1.74 -4.33
C SER A 178 1.57 -2.37 -5.70
N ARG A 179 0.30 -2.50 -6.12
CA ARG A 179 -0.07 -3.31 -7.28
C ARG A 179 -0.08 -2.52 -8.59
N SER A 180 -0.95 -1.53 -8.71
CA SER A 180 -1.33 -0.96 -10.01
C SER A 180 -1.45 0.55 -10.01
N TYR A 181 -1.76 1.18 -8.88
CA TYR A 181 -2.06 2.62 -8.86
C TYR A 181 -1.09 3.38 -7.97
N THR A 182 -0.59 4.50 -8.49
CA THR A 182 0.14 5.51 -7.71
C THR A 182 -0.63 6.81 -7.73
N THR A 183 -0.54 7.59 -6.65
CA THR A 183 -1.18 8.90 -6.56
C THR A 183 -0.20 10.03 -6.80
N PHE A 184 -0.70 11.19 -7.21
CA PHE A 184 0.12 12.33 -7.56
C PHE A 184 -0.61 13.65 -7.42
N ASN A 185 0.14 14.74 -7.46
CA ASN A 185 -0.44 16.08 -7.47
C ASN A 185 -0.72 16.55 -8.89
N ASP A 186 -1.99 16.68 -9.24
CA ASP A 186 -2.41 16.89 -10.63
C ASP A 186 -1.91 18.22 -11.19
N ASP A 187 -1.50 18.22 -12.46
CA ASP A 187 -0.84 19.35 -13.16
C ASP A 187 0.35 19.99 -12.42
N GLY A 188 0.95 19.30 -11.44
CA GLY A 188 2.01 19.86 -10.59
C GLY A 188 1.53 20.92 -9.60
N SER A 189 0.22 21.19 -9.55
CA SER A 189 -0.38 22.09 -8.57
C SER A 189 -0.39 21.42 -7.18
N PRO A 190 -0.41 22.19 -6.08
CA PRO A 190 -0.45 21.60 -4.74
C PRO A 190 -1.69 20.70 -4.56
N MET A 191 -1.49 19.53 -3.98
CA MET A 191 -2.58 18.63 -3.61
C MET A 191 -2.82 18.65 -2.10
N THR A 192 -4.06 18.43 -1.66
CA THR A 192 -4.42 18.48 -0.25
C THR A 192 -5.29 17.31 0.15
N ILE A 193 -4.95 16.70 1.29
CA ILE A 193 -5.77 15.72 2.01
C ILE A 193 -6.33 16.44 3.23
N SER A 194 -7.65 16.40 3.45
CA SER A 194 -8.27 17.03 4.61
C SER A 194 -9.29 16.12 5.29
N ALA A 195 -9.46 16.30 6.59
CA ALA A 195 -10.53 15.67 7.34
C ALA A 195 -11.90 16.05 6.72
N SER A 196 -12.80 15.07 6.64
CA SER A 196 -14.17 15.37 6.20
C SER A 196 -14.94 16.20 7.23
N ASP A 197 -14.61 16.03 8.52
CA ASP A 197 -15.15 16.73 9.69
C ASP A 197 -13.99 17.28 10.53
N SER A 198 -14.01 18.58 10.83
CA SER A 198 -13.00 19.26 11.66
C SER A 198 -12.93 18.72 13.10
N ASN A 199 -13.93 17.97 13.56
CA ASN A 199 -13.91 17.32 14.87
C ASN A 199 -13.26 15.93 14.84
N GLN A 200 -12.91 15.42 13.67
CA GLN A 200 -12.31 14.11 13.46
C GLN A 200 -10.94 14.27 12.79
N PRO A 201 -9.93 14.74 13.55
CA PRO A 201 -8.60 14.89 13.00
C PRO A 201 -7.99 13.53 12.66
N PHE A 202 -7.08 13.52 11.70
CA PHE A 202 -6.35 12.33 11.28
C PHE A 202 -4.86 12.43 11.62
N THR A 203 -4.15 11.33 11.42
CA THR A 203 -2.70 11.20 11.55
C THR A 203 -2.13 10.86 10.17
N LEU A 204 -1.07 11.55 9.77
CA LEU A 204 -0.25 11.19 8.62
C LEU A 204 0.99 10.44 9.11
N GLY A 205 1.04 9.14 8.84
CA GLY A 205 2.13 8.26 9.25
C GLY A 205 3.32 8.36 8.31
N SER A 206 3.18 7.76 7.15
CA SER A 206 4.24 7.56 6.17
C SER A 206 3.70 7.44 4.76
N PHE A 207 4.57 7.48 3.77
CA PHE A 207 4.29 7.09 2.38
C PHE A 207 5.61 6.88 1.63
N ILE A 208 5.53 6.24 0.47
CA ILE A 208 6.64 6.14 -0.49
C ILE A 208 6.45 7.23 -1.54
N ALA A 209 7.53 7.90 -1.93
CA ALA A 209 7.47 8.98 -2.91
C ALA A 209 8.64 8.95 -3.90
N ALA A 210 8.38 9.42 -5.13
CA ALA A 210 9.40 9.72 -6.12
C ALA A 210 9.01 10.98 -6.90
N SER A 211 9.97 11.63 -7.56
CA SER A 211 9.67 12.73 -8.46
C SER A 211 9.15 12.18 -9.77
N ALA A 212 8.02 12.68 -10.29
CA ALA A 212 7.45 12.12 -11.52
C ALA A 212 8.41 12.29 -12.72
N TRP A 213 9.02 13.47 -12.88
CA TRP A 213 9.69 13.80 -14.14
C TRP A 213 11.11 14.36 -14.01
N TYR A 214 11.44 15.00 -12.88
CA TYR A 214 12.70 15.73 -12.73
C TYR A 214 13.43 15.37 -11.45
N ASP A 215 14.72 15.09 -11.53
CA ASP A 215 15.55 14.96 -10.34
C ASP A 215 15.60 16.27 -9.54
N ASN A 216 15.81 16.14 -8.24
CA ASN A 216 15.82 17.25 -7.28
C ASN A 216 14.50 18.03 -7.24
N ASN A 217 13.36 17.35 -7.46
CA ASN A 217 12.05 17.94 -7.23
C ASN A 217 11.82 18.09 -5.72
N ILE A 218 11.68 19.34 -5.28
CA ILE A 218 11.53 19.66 -3.87
C ILE A 218 10.06 19.50 -3.47
N LEU A 219 9.75 18.42 -2.77
CA LEU A 219 8.46 18.19 -2.12
C LEU A 219 8.42 18.93 -0.78
N THR A 220 7.48 19.85 -0.61
CA THR A 220 7.16 20.51 0.66
C THR A 220 5.79 20.07 1.14
N ILE A 221 5.73 19.59 2.38
CA ILE A 221 4.54 19.07 3.04
C ILE A 221 4.23 20.00 4.20
N THR A 222 3.03 20.59 4.21
CA THR A 222 2.58 21.46 5.30
C THR A 222 1.26 20.94 5.84
N SER A 223 1.19 20.73 7.15
CA SER A 223 -0.05 20.32 7.84
C SER A 223 -0.69 21.46 8.59
N SER A 224 -1.99 21.38 8.85
CA SER A 224 -2.71 22.37 9.64
C SER A 224 -3.72 21.74 10.61
N ARG A 225 -4.04 22.49 11.69
CA ARG A 225 -5.12 22.21 12.65
C ARG A 225 -5.79 23.53 12.99
N SER A 226 -7.11 23.59 12.90
CA SER A 226 -7.94 24.78 13.09
C SER A 226 -7.47 25.99 12.25
N GLY A 227 -6.99 25.73 11.03
CA GLY A 227 -6.48 26.75 10.10
C GLY A 227 -5.06 27.26 10.40
N MET A 228 -4.38 26.74 11.43
CA MET A 228 -2.99 27.09 11.74
C MET A 228 -2.04 26.00 11.28
N ALA A 229 -0.93 26.38 10.64
CA ALA A 229 0.12 25.44 10.26
C ALA A 229 0.75 24.81 11.51
N MET A 230 0.88 23.48 11.50
CA MET A 230 1.39 22.69 12.64
C MET A 230 2.80 22.19 12.37
N TYR A 231 2.99 21.51 11.24
CA TYR A 231 4.26 20.92 10.83
C TYR A 231 4.56 21.25 9.37
N THR A 232 5.84 21.44 9.05
CA THR A 232 6.34 21.57 7.68
C THR A 232 7.59 20.72 7.52
N ALA A 233 7.69 19.97 6.42
CA ALA A 233 8.87 19.22 6.04
C ALA A 233 9.14 19.35 4.54
N THR A 234 10.41 19.22 4.16
CA THR A 234 10.85 19.35 2.78
C THR A 234 11.81 18.22 2.42
N TYR A 235 11.59 17.61 1.26
CA TYR A 235 12.38 16.48 0.74
C TYR A 235 12.79 16.75 -0.71
N SER A 236 14.01 16.35 -1.07
CA SER A 236 14.48 16.36 -2.46
C SER A 236 14.22 14.98 -3.07
N LEU A 237 13.32 14.91 -4.03
CA LEU A 237 12.92 13.67 -4.69
C LEU A 237 13.70 13.48 -6.00
N LEU A 238 14.01 12.22 -6.31
CA LEU A 238 14.63 11.80 -7.58
C LEU A 238 13.63 10.99 -8.40
N VAL A 239 13.83 10.92 -9.70
CA VAL A 239 12.95 10.16 -10.61
C VAL A 239 13.10 8.66 -10.39
N ASN A 240 14.35 8.19 -10.31
CA ASN A 240 14.68 6.76 -10.28
C ASN A 240 15.02 6.23 -8.87
N THR A 241 14.59 6.93 -7.82
CA THR A 241 14.81 6.49 -6.44
C THR A 241 13.59 6.79 -5.60
N ALA A 242 12.89 5.73 -5.19
CA ALA A 242 11.81 5.81 -4.23
C ALA A 242 12.37 6.20 -2.85
N MET A 243 11.72 7.16 -2.21
CA MET A 243 12.03 7.61 -0.86
C MET A 243 10.87 7.25 0.07
N VAL A 244 11.19 6.54 1.15
CA VAL A 244 10.26 6.34 2.26
C VAL A 244 10.25 7.61 3.11
N ILE A 245 9.10 8.27 3.20
CA ILE A 245 8.90 9.45 4.03
C ILE A 245 8.13 9.04 5.29
N GLN A 246 8.73 9.26 6.45
CA GLN A 246 8.18 8.96 7.77
C GLN A 246 7.92 10.27 8.53
N LEU A 247 6.68 10.51 8.94
CA LEU A 247 6.23 11.76 9.57
C LEU A 247 5.61 11.54 10.94
N ASN A 248 4.64 10.63 11.04
CA ASN A 248 3.86 10.35 12.26
C ASN A 248 3.21 11.61 12.88
N TRP A 249 2.77 12.53 12.02
CA TRP A 249 2.11 13.77 12.44
C TRP A 249 0.66 13.48 12.77
N SER A 250 0.23 13.80 13.99
CA SER A 250 -1.12 13.50 14.49
C SER A 250 -1.93 14.76 14.75
N ASN A 251 -3.24 14.59 14.96
CA ASN A 251 -4.19 15.67 15.27
C ASN A 251 -4.28 16.73 14.15
N LEU A 252 -4.37 16.28 12.88
CA LEU A 252 -4.36 17.13 11.68
C LEU A 252 -5.78 17.31 11.11
N ASP A 253 -6.07 18.52 10.64
CA ASP A 253 -7.24 18.81 9.80
C ASP A 253 -6.93 18.71 8.31
N SER A 254 -5.71 19.08 7.92
CA SER A 254 -5.28 19.00 6.54
C SER A 254 -3.78 18.81 6.42
N VAL A 255 -3.38 18.24 5.29
CA VAL A 255 -2.00 18.19 4.82
C VAL A 255 -1.98 18.58 3.35
N THR A 256 -1.17 19.58 3.01
CA THR A 256 -0.92 20.04 1.66
C THR A 256 0.48 19.61 1.23
N PHE A 257 0.57 19.02 0.04
CA PHE A 257 1.78 18.62 -0.63
C PHE A 257 1.98 19.54 -1.83
N SER A 258 3.13 20.20 -1.90
CA SER A 258 3.51 21.11 -2.98
C SER A 258 4.89 20.78 -3.47
N THR A 259 5.13 20.97 -4.76
CA THR A 259 6.40 20.64 -5.40
C THR A 259 6.98 21.83 -6.14
N LEU A 260 8.31 21.85 -6.31
CA LEU A 260 9.00 22.91 -7.05
C LEU A 260 9.03 22.65 -8.56
N ASN A 261 9.34 21.41 -8.96
CA ASN A 261 9.69 21.05 -10.34
C ASN A 261 8.57 20.24 -11.00
N TRP A 262 7.29 20.48 -10.71
CA TRP A 262 6.12 19.71 -11.20
C TRP A 262 5.82 18.46 -10.36
N GLN A 263 5.24 17.42 -10.95
CA GLN A 263 4.58 16.32 -10.25
C GLN A 263 5.53 15.49 -9.35
N PHE A 264 5.00 15.02 -8.23
CA PHE A 264 5.52 13.86 -7.50
C PHE A 264 4.49 12.74 -7.51
N ALA A 265 4.97 11.51 -7.37
CA ALA A 265 4.14 10.33 -7.20
C ALA A 265 4.30 9.81 -5.77
N MET A 266 3.24 9.21 -5.22
CA MET A 266 3.25 8.54 -3.93
C MET A 266 2.41 7.27 -3.91
N ASP A 267 2.79 6.35 -3.04
CA ASP A 267 2.11 5.08 -2.82
C ASP A 267 2.27 4.64 -1.36
N ASN A 268 1.51 3.64 -0.93
CA ASN A 268 1.53 3.09 0.43
C ASN A 268 1.36 4.18 1.50
N LEU A 269 0.37 5.06 1.31
CA LEU A 269 0.06 6.15 2.22
C LEU A 269 -0.54 5.62 3.51
N CYS A 270 0.16 5.80 4.62
CA CYS A 270 -0.28 5.37 5.94
C CYS A 270 -1.03 6.49 6.67
N LEU A 271 -2.31 6.26 6.98
CA LEU A 271 -3.20 7.22 7.63
C LEU A 271 -3.82 6.66 8.91
N GLY A 272 -3.79 7.43 9.98
CA GLY A 272 -4.46 7.10 11.24
C GLY A 272 -5.77 7.88 11.33
N ILE A 273 -6.90 7.21 11.15
CA ILE A 273 -8.22 7.87 11.16
C ILE A 273 -9.01 7.33 12.36
N SER A 274 -9.30 8.21 13.32
CA SER A 274 -10.05 7.82 14.52
C SER A 274 -11.54 7.73 14.17
N ASN A 275 -12.14 6.54 14.34
CA ASN A 275 -13.56 6.25 14.12
C ASN A 275 -14.04 6.39 12.67
N ILE A 276 -13.69 5.41 11.83
CA ILE A 276 -14.39 5.19 10.56
C ILE A 276 -15.75 4.52 10.82
N SER A 277 -16.62 5.17 11.60
CA SER A 277 -18.02 4.75 11.71
C SER A 277 -18.80 5.43 10.59
N GLY A 278 -18.66 4.94 9.35
CA GLY A 278 -19.50 5.40 8.23
C GLY A 278 -18.86 5.51 6.86
N TYR A 279 -17.54 5.31 6.71
CA TYR A 279 -16.97 5.12 5.37
C TYR A 279 -16.99 3.65 5.00
N VAL A 280 -17.88 3.39 4.06
CA VAL A 280 -18.09 2.15 3.35
C VAL A 280 -17.24 2.30 2.09
N SER A 281 -16.07 1.62 2.05
CA SER A 281 -15.35 1.39 0.79
C SER A 281 -16.34 0.82 -0.24
N PRO A 282 -16.16 0.98 -1.56
CA PRO A 282 -17.00 0.31 -2.56
C PRO A 282 -17.04 -1.23 -2.43
N ASP A 283 -16.21 -1.83 -1.57
CA ASP A 283 -16.31 -3.23 -1.14
C ASP A 283 -17.33 -3.48 0.00
N SER A 284 -17.82 -2.45 0.68
CA SER A 284 -18.80 -2.59 1.76
C SER A 284 -20.24 -2.50 1.22
N SER A 285 -20.73 -3.60 0.64
CA SER A 285 -22.17 -3.75 0.44
C SER A 285 -22.88 -4.15 1.75
N THR A 286 -23.96 -3.45 2.07
CA THR A 286 -24.75 -3.59 3.31
C THR A 286 -25.48 -4.94 3.42
N VAL A 287 -25.11 -5.73 4.41
CA VAL A 287 -26.04 -6.52 5.24
C VAL A 287 -26.04 -5.85 6.64
N PRO A 288 -27.19 -5.81 7.37
CA PRO A 288 -27.40 -4.90 8.50
C PRO A 288 -26.36 -5.12 9.60
N GLN A 289 -25.97 -4.04 10.30
CA GLN A 289 -25.07 -4.12 11.46
C GLN A 289 -25.70 -4.90 12.63
N THR A 290 -25.59 -6.21 12.53
CA THR A 290 -25.29 -7.12 13.64
C THR A 290 -23.85 -7.55 13.41
N ASN A 291 -22.97 -7.47 14.41
CA ASN A 291 -21.57 -7.93 14.37
C ASN A 291 -21.31 -9.05 13.33
N VAL A 292 -20.78 -8.70 12.15
CA VAL A 292 -20.17 -9.65 11.21
C VAL A 292 -18.77 -9.14 10.93
N ASN A 293 -17.86 -9.48 11.83
CA ASN A 293 -16.56 -10.02 11.48
C ASN A 293 -16.21 -9.98 9.98
N ASP A 294 -15.30 -9.08 9.62
CA ASP A 294 -14.43 -9.19 8.44
C ASP A 294 -13.45 -10.37 8.67
N THR A 295 -14.02 -11.57 8.77
CA THR A 295 -13.32 -12.77 9.27
C THR A 295 -12.53 -13.43 8.16
N ILE A 296 -11.45 -12.76 7.74
CA ILE A 296 -10.30 -13.55 7.36
C ILE A 296 -9.81 -14.27 8.63
N TYR A 297 -9.73 -15.59 8.59
CA TYR A 297 -9.07 -16.33 9.66
C TYR A 297 -7.61 -15.87 9.68
N TRP A 298 -7.16 -15.31 10.80
CA TRP A 298 -5.79 -14.86 10.96
C TRP A 298 -5.21 -15.41 12.25
N ALA A 299 -3.99 -15.94 12.17
CA ALA A 299 -3.24 -16.38 13.32
C ALA A 299 -1.81 -15.88 13.21
N SER A 300 -1.29 -15.35 14.32
CA SER A 300 0.11 -14.92 14.44
C SER A 300 0.99 -16.13 14.71
N GLY A 301 2.16 -16.16 14.08
CA GLY A 301 3.12 -17.26 14.19
C GLY A 301 2.73 -18.51 13.40
N PRO A 302 3.65 -19.48 13.29
CA PRO A 302 3.36 -20.77 12.67
C PRO A 302 2.24 -21.53 13.42
N GLN A 303 1.31 -22.11 12.67
CA GLN A 303 0.18 -22.89 13.15
C GLN A 303 0.35 -24.36 12.74
N THR A 304 0.02 -25.27 13.64
CA THR A 304 0.02 -26.72 13.39
C THR A 304 -1.39 -27.29 13.42
N ASP A 305 -1.61 -28.42 12.75
CA ASP A 305 -2.88 -29.16 12.71
C ASP A 305 -4.10 -28.30 12.34
N LEU A 306 -3.90 -27.39 11.38
CA LEU A 306 -4.89 -26.41 10.98
C LEU A 306 -5.89 -27.01 9.99
N ASP A 307 -7.18 -26.97 10.31
CA ASP A 307 -8.24 -27.44 9.42
C ASP A 307 -8.49 -26.40 8.31
N PRO A 308 -8.30 -26.75 7.02
CA PRO A 308 -8.63 -25.87 5.90
C PRO A 308 -10.07 -25.33 5.92
N LEU A 309 -11.02 -26.03 6.54
CA LEU A 309 -12.41 -25.60 6.65
C LEU A 309 -12.59 -24.39 7.57
N ASN A 310 -11.62 -24.12 8.46
CA ASN A 310 -11.63 -22.96 9.35
C ASN A 310 -10.94 -21.73 8.73
N LEU A 311 -10.34 -21.86 7.55
CA LEU A 311 -9.61 -20.80 6.85
C LEU A 311 -10.53 -19.85 6.09
N THR A 312 -11.54 -19.31 6.78
CA THR A 312 -12.45 -18.31 6.21
C THR A 312 -11.65 -17.17 5.59
N GLY A 313 -12.00 -16.76 4.37
CA GLY A 313 -11.32 -15.69 3.63
C GLY A 313 -10.05 -16.09 2.86
N TRP A 314 -9.50 -17.28 3.08
CA TRP A 314 -8.36 -17.78 2.31
C TRP A 314 -8.80 -18.67 1.15
N SER A 315 -8.12 -18.56 0.02
CA SER A 315 -8.26 -19.49 -1.11
C SER A 315 -6.90 -20.01 -1.56
N VAL A 316 -6.81 -21.32 -1.83
CA VAL A 316 -5.62 -21.91 -2.45
C VAL A 316 -5.44 -21.29 -3.84
N CYS A 317 -4.25 -20.79 -4.10
CA CYS A 317 -3.88 -20.18 -5.38
C CYS A 317 -2.76 -20.96 -6.09
N TYR A 318 -2.01 -21.77 -5.35
CA TYR A 318 -1.00 -22.66 -5.90
C TYR A 318 -0.93 -23.93 -5.06
N GLN A 319 -0.80 -25.08 -5.72
CA GLN A 319 -0.68 -26.38 -5.07
C GLN A 319 0.12 -27.33 -5.96
N ASP A 320 1.07 -28.03 -5.37
CA ASP A 320 1.82 -29.10 -6.00
C ASP A 320 2.40 -30.07 -4.95
N THR A 321 3.06 -31.11 -5.43
CA THR A 321 3.75 -32.07 -4.59
C THR A 321 5.24 -31.72 -4.42
N TYR A 322 5.86 -32.19 -3.36
CA TYR A 322 7.26 -31.89 -3.06
C TYR A 322 8.26 -32.48 -4.08
N ASP A 323 7.86 -33.42 -4.93
CA ASP A 323 8.63 -33.94 -6.06
C ASP A 323 8.62 -33.04 -7.31
N VAL A 324 7.77 -32.01 -7.34
CA VAL A 324 7.78 -31.00 -8.41
C VAL A 324 8.90 -29.99 -8.14
N ASP A 325 9.79 -29.81 -9.12
CA ASP A 325 10.85 -28.80 -9.08
C ASP A 325 10.25 -27.39 -9.03
N LEU A 326 10.31 -26.76 -7.85
CA LEU A 326 9.72 -25.45 -7.63
C LEU A 326 10.48 -24.35 -8.36
N TYR A 327 11.76 -24.51 -8.71
CA TYR A 327 12.45 -23.52 -9.53
C TYR A 327 11.74 -23.29 -10.87
N LEU A 328 11.21 -24.36 -11.48
CA LEU A 328 10.50 -24.29 -12.76
C LEU A 328 9.09 -23.71 -12.63
N THR A 329 8.46 -23.85 -11.48
CA THR A 329 7.06 -23.42 -11.24
C THR A 329 6.95 -22.18 -10.36
N LEU A 330 8.06 -21.64 -9.83
CA LEU A 330 8.06 -20.52 -8.90
C LEU A 330 7.37 -19.29 -9.49
N ASN A 331 7.66 -18.95 -10.74
CA ASN A 331 7.02 -17.81 -11.40
C ASN A 331 5.51 -18.03 -11.55
N THR A 332 5.07 -19.26 -11.84
CA THR A 332 3.65 -19.61 -11.87
C THR A 332 3.00 -19.44 -10.50
N ALA A 333 3.64 -19.93 -9.43
CA ALA A 333 3.17 -19.76 -8.06
C ALA A 333 3.01 -18.28 -7.69
N LEU A 334 4.03 -17.45 -7.97
CA LEU A 334 4.03 -16.03 -7.66
C LEU A 334 2.98 -15.23 -8.45
N LEU A 335 2.72 -15.62 -9.70
CA LEU A 335 1.70 -14.99 -10.57
C LEU A 335 0.28 -15.41 -10.19
N GLN A 336 0.05 -16.66 -9.77
CA GLN A 336 -1.27 -17.14 -9.37
C GLN A 336 -1.66 -16.64 -7.98
N CYS A 337 -0.69 -16.59 -7.07
CA CYS A 337 -0.87 -16.15 -5.71
C CYS A 337 -0.58 -14.66 -5.57
N TYR A 338 -1.34 -13.77 -6.21
CA TYR A 338 -0.99 -12.34 -6.33
C TYR A 338 -1.60 -11.41 -5.27
N LYS A 339 -2.43 -11.90 -4.34
CA LYS A 339 -3.13 -11.03 -3.36
C LYS A 339 -2.21 -10.58 -2.22
N ASN A 340 -2.68 -9.62 -1.43
CA ASN A 340 -1.91 -8.89 -0.42
C ASN A 340 -1.49 -9.74 0.78
N LYS A 341 -2.19 -10.83 1.06
CA LYS A 341 -1.87 -11.77 2.14
C LYS A 341 -1.55 -13.12 1.52
N LEU A 342 -0.48 -13.74 2.00
CA LEU A 342 -0.10 -15.10 1.63
C LEU A 342 -0.11 -16.00 2.86
N MET A 343 -0.51 -17.24 2.66
CA MET A 343 -0.28 -18.30 3.61
C MET A 343 0.51 -19.40 2.92
N MET A 344 1.68 -19.74 3.46
CA MET A 344 2.42 -20.92 3.05
C MET A 344 2.02 -22.09 3.95
N SER A 345 1.74 -23.25 3.37
CA SER A 345 1.34 -24.44 4.11
C SER A 345 1.77 -25.73 3.44
N CYS A 346 1.74 -26.82 4.20
CA CYS A 346 2.08 -28.15 3.71
C CYS A 346 1.35 -29.25 4.51
N ARG A 347 1.18 -30.42 3.88
CA ARG A 347 0.61 -31.63 4.51
C ARG A 347 0.90 -32.91 3.71
N PRO A 348 0.70 -34.11 4.29
CA PRO A 348 0.51 -35.32 3.50
C PRO A 348 -0.76 -35.21 2.64
N ILE A 349 -0.74 -35.72 1.41
CA ILE A 349 -1.91 -35.70 0.50
C ILE A 349 -3.12 -36.43 1.11
N SER A 350 -2.87 -37.44 1.94
CA SER A 350 -3.91 -38.19 2.64
C SER A 350 -4.50 -37.47 3.85
N SER A 351 -3.92 -36.34 4.28
CA SER A 351 -4.38 -35.60 5.44
C SER A 351 -5.46 -34.59 5.07
N SER A 352 -6.53 -34.53 5.86
CA SER A 352 -7.50 -33.43 5.78
C SER A 352 -6.99 -32.15 6.41
N LEU A 353 -6.08 -32.24 7.38
CA LEU A 353 -5.49 -31.10 8.10
C LEU A 353 -4.19 -30.64 7.44
N LEU A 354 -3.93 -29.34 7.50
CA LEU A 354 -2.61 -28.77 7.23
C LEU A 354 -1.69 -29.13 8.41
N THR A 355 -0.57 -29.77 8.12
CA THR A 355 0.43 -30.10 9.16
C THR A 355 1.05 -28.83 9.71
N LEU A 356 1.37 -27.89 8.83
CA LEU A 356 1.99 -26.62 9.19
C LEU A 356 1.52 -25.54 8.22
N ALA A 357 1.24 -24.35 8.76
CA ALA A 357 0.90 -23.16 8.00
C ALA A 357 1.39 -21.90 8.70
N ALA A 358 1.72 -20.86 7.94
CA ALA A 358 1.94 -19.51 8.49
C ALA A 358 1.37 -18.48 7.53
N MET A 359 0.77 -17.42 8.08
CA MET A 359 0.08 -16.35 7.36
C MET A 359 0.86 -15.05 7.53
N GLY A 360 1.00 -14.29 6.46
CA GLY A 360 1.70 -13.02 6.47
C GLY A 360 1.24 -12.10 5.35
N LEU A 361 1.64 -10.83 5.43
CA LEU A 361 1.54 -9.96 4.27
C LEU A 361 2.45 -10.51 3.17
N ARG A 362 2.02 -10.37 1.91
CA ARG A 362 2.79 -10.81 0.75
C ARG A 362 4.23 -10.26 0.77
N SER A 363 4.40 -9.01 1.18
CA SER A 363 5.70 -8.35 1.31
C SER A 363 6.60 -9.05 2.33
N ASP A 364 6.05 -9.52 3.46
CA ASP A 364 6.81 -10.23 4.48
C ASP A 364 7.15 -11.65 4.02
N VAL A 365 6.16 -12.35 3.47
CA VAL A 365 6.31 -13.74 2.98
C VAL A 365 7.31 -13.83 1.83
N LEU A 366 7.45 -12.76 1.05
CA LEU A 366 8.39 -12.64 -0.07
C LEU A 366 9.62 -11.79 0.24
N TYR A 367 9.91 -11.52 1.51
CA TYR A 367 11.10 -10.77 1.90
C TYR A 367 12.38 -11.47 1.40
N ASP A 368 13.08 -10.83 0.45
CA ASP A 368 14.24 -11.42 -0.20
C ASP A 368 15.47 -11.41 0.72
N CYS A 369 15.84 -12.60 1.16
CA CYS A 369 17.01 -12.88 1.95
C CYS A 369 18.23 -13.26 1.09
N GLY A 370 18.08 -13.34 -0.24
CA GLY A 370 19.09 -13.84 -1.15
C GLY A 370 19.67 -15.17 -0.68
N THR A 371 20.99 -15.29 -0.76
CA THR A 371 21.76 -16.48 -0.35
C THR A 371 22.30 -16.40 1.08
N ASN A 372 21.89 -15.41 1.90
CA ASN A 372 22.31 -15.36 3.30
C ASN A 372 21.67 -16.53 4.08
N GLU A 373 22.51 -17.45 4.55
CA GLU A 373 22.09 -18.69 5.19
C GLU A 373 21.33 -18.48 6.51
N SER A 374 21.50 -17.32 7.14
CA SER A 374 20.95 -16.98 8.47
C SER A 374 19.87 -15.90 8.42
N CYS A 375 19.56 -15.36 7.24
CA CYS A 375 18.60 -14.27 7.11
C CYS A 375 17.17 -14.74 7.41
N THR A 376 16.48 -13.94 8.22
CA THR A 376 15.05 -14.02 8.51
C THR A 376 14.51 -12.60 8.61
N HIS A 377 13.26 -12.40 8.17
CA HIS A 377 12.47 -11.19 8.38
C HIS A 377 11.31 -11.51 9.31
N VAL A 378 11.32 -10.92 10.50
CA VAL A 378 10.33 -11.24 11.53
C VAL A 378 9.12 -10.32 11.40
N ALA A 379 7.97 -10.91 11.08
CA ALA A 379 6.70 -10.20 11.02
C ALA A 379 5.58 -11.09 11.58
N HIS A 380 4.70 -10.50 12.40
CA HIS A 380 3.55 -11.19 12.99
C HIS A 380 3.86 -12.54 13.64
N GLY A 381 5.01 -12.64 14.33
CA GLY A 381 5.43 -13.86 15.04
C GLY A 381 6.03 -14.95 14.15
N VAL A 382 6.32 -14.65 12.88
CA VAL A 382 6.92 -15.57 11.91
C VAL A 382 8.24 -15.01 11.40
N GLY A 383 9.28 -15.84 11.33
CA GLY A 383 10.54 -15.51 10.68
C GLY A 383 10.52 -15.96 9.23
N TRP A 384 10.23 -15.04 8.31
CA TRP A 384 10.14 -15.29 6.87
C TRP A 384 11.50 -15.27 6.19
N TYR A 385 11.67 -16.09 5.16
CA TYR A 385 12.79 -15.95 4.23
C TYR A 385 12.37 -16.37 2.84
N PHE A 386 12.73 -15.55 1.86
CA PHE A 386 12.53 -15.86 0.45
C PHE A 386 13.83 -15.65 -0.32
N SER A 387 13.95 -16.36 -1.43
CA SER A 387 14.89 -16.07 -2.51
C SER A 387 14.40 -16.81 -3.74
N SER A 388 14.51 -16.20 -4.91
CA SER A 388 14.14 -16.84 -6.18
C SER A 388 15.13 -17.90 -6.66
N SER A 389 16.25 -18.08 -5.96
CA SER A 389 17.34 -19.00 -6.36
C SER A 389 17.99 -19.74 -5.18
N PHE A 390 17.35 -19.72 -4.00
CA PHE A 390 17.89 -20.36 -2.80
C PHE A 390 16.85 -21.16 -2.04
N SER A 391 16.06 -20.53 -1.19
CA SER A 391 14.95 -21.20 -0.51
C SER A 391 13.86 -20.24 -0.13
N TRP A 392 12.65 -20.77 -0.01
CA TRP A 392 11.46 -20.07 0.47
C TRP A 392 10.85 -20.82 1.65
N GLY A 393 10.57 -20.13 2.74
CA GLY A 393 10.00 -20.75 3.91
C GLY A 393 9.84 -19.82 5.09
N PHE A 394 9.61 -20.43 6.24
CA PHE A 394 9.43 -19.73 7.50
C PHE A 394 9.82 -20.58 8.71
N VAL A 395 10.07 -19.88 9.81
CA VAL A 395 10.23 -20.42 11.16
C VAL A 395 9.41 -19.62 12.17
N ASP A 396 9.38 -20.03 13.44
CA ASP A 396 8.90 -19.17 14.52
C ASP A 396 9.67 -17.85 14.55
N GLY A 397 9.00 -16.74 14.85
CA GLY A 397 9.62 -15.40 14.82
C GLY A 397 10.79 -15.20 15.79
N THR A 398 11.00 -16.12 16.74
CA THR A 398 12.13 -16.10 17.68
C THR A 398 13.28 -17.02 17.29
N ASP A 399 13.09 -17.82 16.24
CA ASP A 399 14.03 -18.86 15.83
C ASP A 399 15.04 -18.36 14.79
N SER A 400 16.26 -18.87 14.88
CA SER A 400 17.24 -18.73 13.81
C SER A 400 17.07 -19.82 12.74
N VAL A 401 17.63 -19.57 11.55
CA VAL A 401 17.67 -20.51 10.44
C VAL A 401 19.11 -20.85 10.06
N TYR A 402 19.29 -22.04 9.50
CA TYR A 402 20.54 -22.45 8.85
C TYR A 402 20.23 -23.02 7.47
N ARG A 403 20.21 -22.14 6.47
CA ARG A 403 19.79 -22.43 5.10
C ARG A 403 21.00 -22.89 4.27
N GLY A 404 21.26 -24.20 4.23
CA GLY A 404 22.18 -24.81 3.26
C GLY A 404 21.43 -25.25 2.01
N GLN A 405 20.87 -24.30 1.25
CA GLN A 405 19.81 -24.50 0.22
C GLN A 405 18.41 -24.79 0.78
N CYS A 406 18.31 -25.19 2.04
CA CYS A 406 17.10 -25.14 2.85
C CYS A 406 17.43 -25.12 4.35
N ASP A 407 16.49 -24.71 5.19
CA ASP A 407 16.68 -24.73 6.65
C ASP A 407 16.72 -26.17 7.19
N THR A 408 17.86 -26.53 7.78
CA THR A 408 18.15 -27.87 8.32
C THR A 408 18.13 -27.94 9.84
N THR A 409 17.80 -26.84 10.51
CA THR A 409 17.79 -26.75 11.98
C THR A 409 16.75 -27.69 12.61
N SER A 410 17.08 -28.31 13.74
CA SER A 410 16.17 -29.22 14.46
C SER A 410 15.47 -28.61 15.67
N TYR A 411 15.89 -27.42 16.11
CA TYR A 411 15.23 -26.67 17.19
C TYR A 411 13.81 -26.28 16.77
N ASN A 412 12.80 -26.45 17.63
CA ASN A 412 11.37 -26.20 17.31
C ASN A 412 10.97 -26.71 15.91
N SER A 413 11.41 -27.93 15.57
CA SER A 413 11.32 -28.43 14.20
C SER A 413 9.90 -28.44 13.64
N ASP A 414 8.87 -28.58 14.48
CA ASP A 414 7.46 -28.58 14.08
C ASP A 414 6.97 -27.25 13.52
N LEU A 415 7.69 -26.15 13.77
CA LEU A 415 7.31 -24.79 13.37
C LEU A 415 8.11 -24.28 12.16
N ARG A 416 8.69 -25.19 11.37
CA ARG A 416 9.62 -24.85 10.27
C ARG A 416 9.16 -25.39 8.94
N LEU A 417 9.13 -24.55 7.92
CA LEU A 417 8.81 -24.91 6.55
C LEU A 417 9.94 -24.46 5.63
N CYS A 418 10.38 -25.32 4.72
CA CYS A 418 11.39 -24.92 3.75
C CYS A 418 11.23 -25.61 2.41
N TRP A 419 11.16 -24.80 1.35
CA TRP A 419 11.12 -25.21 -0.04
C TRP A 419 12.37 -24.74 -0.78
N HIS A 420 12.85 -25.56 -1.72
CA HIS A 420 13.97 -25.23 -2.58
C HIS A 420 13.45 -24.37 -3.73
N THR A 421 14.13 -23.26 -4.02
CA THR A 421 13.73 -22.37 -5.12
C THR A 421 14.81 -22.20 -6.18
N GLY A 422 15.99 -22.77 -5.98
CA GLY A 422 17.06 -22.78 -6.99
C GLY A 422 17.04 -24.07 -7.82
N ASN A 423 17.83 -24.05 -8.91
CA ASN A 423 17.86 -25.07 -9.93
C ASN A 423 18.58 -26.36 -9.46
N TRP A 424 17.92 -27.14 -8.61
CA TRP A 424 18.41 -28.41 -8.06
C TRP A 424 17.53 -29.61 -8.41
N GLY A 425 16.46 -29.42 -9.18
CA GLY A 425 15.56 -30.51 -9.57
C GLY A 425 14.72 -31.07 -8.42
N VAL A 426 14.46 -30.27 -7.38
CA VAL A 426 13.75 -30.69 -6.16
C VAL A 426 12.75 -29.63 -5.73
N GLY A 427 11.66 -30.06 -5.07
CA GLY A 427 10.64 -29.13 -4.61
C GLY A 427 10.96 -28.50 -3.26
N GLY A 428 11.14 -29.32 -2.22
CA GLY A 428 11.33 -28.77 -0.88
C GLY A 428 11.86 -29.77 0.13
N TYR A 429 12.41 -29.26 1.21
CA TYR A 429 13.11 -30.09 2.18
C TYR A 429 12.20 -30.59 3.31
N ARG A 430 11.32 -29.73 3.82
CA ARG A 430 10.58 -30.04 5.05
C ARG A 430 9.19 -29.44 5.14
N CYS A 431 8.40 -30.08 5.99
CA CYS A 431 7.12 -29.64 6.51
C CYS A 431 7.08 -29.95 8.02
N GLY A 432 7.34 -28.96 8.87
CA GLY A 432 7.56 -29.16 10.30
C GLY A 432 8.74 -30.11 10.58
N ALA A 433 8.56 -31.02 11.53
CA ALA A 433 9.56 -32.03 11.85
C ALA A 433 9.80 -33.07 10.75
N THR A 434 8.90 -33.17 9.76
CA THR A 434 9.12 -34.08 8.64
C THR A 434 10.11 -33.47 7.65
N THR A 435 11.27 -34.10 7.49
CA THR A 435 12.35 -33.67 6.61
C THR A 435 12.61 -34.68 5.49
N GLY A 436 13.48 -34.33 4.54
CA GLY A 436 13.85 -35.21 3.43
C GLY A 436 12.75 -35.33 2.36
N LEU A 437 11.92 -34.31 2.21
CA LEU A 437 10.77 -34.32 1.30
C LEU A 437 11.13 -34.04 -0.17
N ASN A 438 12.40 -33.78 -0.49
CA ASN A 438 12.90 -33.24 -1.77
C ASN A 438 12.29 -33.79 -3.07
N ILE A 439 11.92 -35.08 -3.06
CA ILE A 439 11.37 -35.82 -4.19
C ILE A 439 10.12 -36.62 -3.80
N ASN A 440 9.42 -36.18 -2.75
CA ASN A 440 8.31 -36.90 -2.16
C ASN A 440 6.99 -36.50 -2.83
N ASN A 441 6.30 -37.47 -3.44
CA ASN A 441 5.01 -37.26 -4.09
C ASN A 441 3.79 -37.57 -3.19
N GLY A 442 4.02 -37.93 -1.92
CA GLY A 442 2.99 -38.14 -0.90
C GLY A 442 2.76 -36.92 0.00
N TRP A 443 3.57 -35.88 -0.16
CA TRP A 443 3.45 -34.59 0.52
C TRP A 443 3.20 -33.48 -0.48
N GLU A 444 2.37 -32.53 -0.09
CA GLU A 444 2.02 -31.38 -0.91
C GLU A 444 2.32 -30.05 -0.22
N ARG A 445 2.55 -29.05 -1.06
CA ARG A 445 2.75 -27.65 -0.72
C ARG A 445 1.57 -26.88 -1.23
N LEU A 446 1.07 -25.97 -0.42
CA LEU A 446 -0.02 -25.10 -0.81
C LEU A 446 0.35 -23.67 -0.46
N ILE A 447 0.11 -22.76 -1.41
CA ILE A 447 0.08 -21.33 -1.14
C ILE A 447 -1.37 -20.91 -1.25
N TRP A 448 -1.80 -20.18 -0.23
CA TRP A 448 -3.11 -19.54 -0.19
C TRP A 448 -2.92 -18.05 -0.28
N HIS A 449 -3.94 -17.37 -0.76
CA HIS A 449 -3.95 -15.92 -0.85
C HIS A 449 -5.26 -15.35 -0.28
N ALA A 450 -5.20 -14.12 0.17
CA ALA A 450 -6.36 -13.35 0.60
C ALA A 450 -6.08 -11.85 0.40
N ASP A 451 -7.14 -11.05 0.35
CA ASP A 451 -7.04 -9.60 0.22
C ASP A 451 -6.78 -8.96 1.59
#